data_AF-A0A2U2J8F9-F1
#
_entry.id   AF-A0A2U2J8F9-F1
#
_cell.length_a   1.000
_cell.length_b   1.000
_cell.length_c   1.000
_cell.angle_alpha   90.00
_cell.angle_beta   90.00
_cell.angle_gamma   90.00
#
_symmetry.space_group_name_H-M   'P 1'
#
loop_
_entity.id
_entity.type
_entity.pdbx_description
1 polymer ?
#
loop_
_entity_poly.entity_id
_entity_poly.type
_entity_poly.pdbx_seq_one_letter_code
_entity_poly.pdbx_strand_id
1 'polypeptide(L)'
;MDFKTNRIILALMLFAFLPTSAQSFLKKKEKKAYECGYVHKESFFNKLKPMKLISKVTGGLIKAKPKSDLNDVALAVGYASSLIPKSQLDFATKTPGWETCGDGVSVYFLNKTGIGLTDTDGEVKLNGAKLEKAGMGTYFQGFSADKRGTQIIEVTSSNGDKVLVNIEPAKPLEIISVNGVEKGGDIIIDGTKDVVIELKGGDADPDSELFVEMIISAMSLKVQTHLYPSKAVNRIVIPKESFKNFENSPLPIIKKNTLSVTRVKNEMLYNTAAGVIQKTATFSDFVPFLAKGDIAGGSLIGNSFSKDKNTKASGKFKTVEGEYNVNINKGNPYTHPPMDKMKNVGVSSFVVRGNLYKGKTTTSTKTTYGFQTKTITTTKTTIKKWFPKLTDDNWQAFVNNLYDQFKNKLIGMGVNVVSVDDVLKTKAYAGMKPITDTVTATFIEKGAYGTKRLIKTGTIDYLKDIKTTFPADRTNEKIIQELNLDGLIAVTIDLDFDLESEGLNPVVKITAFSPNVTYRMPGKYFEMNFSTKAKSLKEAGKYNSSVGGPEQAIFKIIKGEEFLNAFQLAIEVLKKGEKENSAYHKIWKDRM
;
A
#
# COMPACT_ATOMS: atom_id res chain seq x y z
N MET A 1 19.80 -79.33 6.52
CA MET A 1 19.05 -78.12 6.91
C MET A 1 19.66 -76.95 6.17
N ASP A 2 18.88 -76.34 5.28
CA ASP A 2 19.35 -75.61 4.11
C ASP A 2 19.74 -74.14 4.44
N PHE A 3 21.02 -73.79 4.23
CA PHE A 3 21.61 -72.49 4.57
C PHE A 3 21.19 -71.36 3.61
N LYS A 4 20.43 -71.65 2.55
CA LYS A 4 20.01 -70.66 1.54
C LYS A 4 18.78 -69.85 1.94
N THR A 5 17.89 -70.38 2.79
CA THR A 5 16.63 -69.70 3.15
C THR A 5 16.85 -68.54 4.14
N ASN A 6 17.89 -68.61 4.97
CA ASN A 6 18.19 -67.56 5.97
C ASN A 6 18.82 -66.29 5.38
N ARG A 7 19.47 -66.33 4.22
CA ARG A 7 20.02 -65.11 3.59
C ARG A 7 18.94 -64.22 2.96
N ILE A 8 17.86 -64.82 2.47
CA ILE A 8 16.75 -64.08 1.84
C ILE A 8 15.93 -63.36 2.91
N ILE A 9 15.72 -63.99 4.07
CA ILE A 9 15.01 -63.39 5.21
C ILE A 9 15.86 -62.28 5.87
N LEU A 10 17.19 -62.46 5.99
CA LEU A 10 18.07 -61.41 6.50
C LEU A 10 18.17 -60.21 5.53
N ALA A 11 18.20 -60.45 4.22
CA ALA A 11 18.19 -59.39 3.20
C ALA A 11 16.85 -58.62 3.19
N LEU A 12 15.71 -59.30 3.37
CA LEU A 12 14.40 -58.67 3.48
C LEU A 12 14.23 -57.89 4.80
N MET A 13 14.81 -58.34 5.92
CA MET A 13 14.85 -57.55 7.16
C MET A 13 15.81 -56.35 7.07
N LEU A 14 16.92 -56.45 6.33
CA LEU A 14 17.81 -55.32 6.06
C LEU A 14 17.15 -54.24 5.19
N PHE A 15 16.19 -54.59 4.33
CA PHE A 15 15.36 -53.61 3.61
C PHE A 15 14.19 -53.05 4.42
N ALA A 16 13.79 -53.70 5.52
CA ALA A 16 12.72 -53.23 6.41
C ALA A 16 13.20 -52.25 7.51
N PHE A 17 14.52 -52.11 7.70
CA PHE A 17 15.13 -51.22 8.69
C PHE A 17 16.08 -50.15 8.09
N LEU A 18 16.07 -49.96 6.78
CA LEU A 18 16.54 -48.68 6.24
C LEU A 18 15.52 -47.63 6.67
N PRO A 19 15.91 -46.52 7.34
CA PRO A 19 15.00 -45.41 7.48
C PRO A 19 14.50 -45.13 6.06
N THR A 20 13.18 -45.03 5.90
CA THR A 20 12.57 -44.46 4.71
C THR A 20 13.13 -43.05 4.60
N SER A 21 14.32 -42.92 4.01
CA SER A 21 14.96 -41.66 3.72
C SER A 21 13.96 -40.97 2.82
N ALA A 22 13.25 -40.00 3.40
CA ALA A 22 12.13 -39.33 2.78
C ALA A 22 12.55 -38.96 1.36
N GLN A 23 11.86 -39.55 0.38
CA GLN A 23 12.18 -39.25 -1.00
C GLN A 23 11.88 -37.76 -1.20
N SER A 24 12.93 -36.99 -1.44
CA SER A 24 12.82 -35.53 -1.50
C SER A 24 11.75 -35.08 -2.47
N PHE A 25 10.96 -34.07 -2.07
CA PHE A 25 9.85 -33.57 -2.89
C PHE A 25 10.32 -32.89 -4.18
N LEU A 26 11.61 -32.52 -4.24
CA LEU A 26 12.28 -32.05 -5.43
C LEU A 26 12.94 -33.20 -6.20
N LYS A 27 12.64 -33.27 -7.49
CA LYS A 27 13.37 -34.12 -8.43
C LYS A 27 14.80 -33.60 -8.62
N LYS A 28 15.74 -34.47 -9.01
CA LYS A 28 17.15 -34.13 -9.25
C LYS A 28 17.35 -32.87 -10.12
N LYS A 29 16.59 -32.74 -11.21
CA LYS A 29 16.63 -31.56 -12.10
C LYS A 29 16.13 -30.28 -11.43
N GLU A 30 15.16 -30.39 -10.51
CA GLU A 30 14.64 -29.26 -9.74
C GLU A 30 15.64 -28.82 -8.67
N LYS A 31 16.33 -29.76 -8.01
CA LYS A 31 17.41 -29.46 -7.05
C LYS A 31 18.55 -28.67 -7.67
N LYS A 32 18.95 -29.03 -8.90
CA LYS A 32 20.01 -28.33 -9.65
C LYS A 32 19.74 -26.83 -9.83
N ALA A 33 18.47 -26.40 -9.86
CA ALA A 33 18.15 -24.98 -10.00
C ALA A 33 18.56 -24.14 -8.77
N TYR A 34 18.69 -24.77 -7.60
CA TYR A 34 19.06 -24.14 -6.34
C TYR A 34 20.57 -24.14 -6.08
N GLU A 35 21.36 -24.79 -6.94
CA GLU A 35 22.83 -24.76 -6.86
C GLU A 35 23.35 -23.39 -7.32
N CYS A 36 24.29 -22.82 -6.58
CA CYS A 36 24.92 -21.56 -6.95
C CYS A 36 25.64 -21.66 -8.31
N GLY A 37 25.57 -20.58 -9.11
CA GLY A 37 26.07 -20.55 -10.49
C GLY A 37 25.12 -21.19 -11.53
N TYR A 38 23.96 -21.72 -11.12
CA TYR A 38 22.99 -22.24 -12.07
C TYR A 38 22.37 -21.14 -12.93
N VAL A 39 22.56 -21.24 -14.25
CA VAL A 39 21.92 -20.35 -15.24
C VAL A 39 20.70 -21.03 -15.85
N HIS A 40 19.52 -20.45 -15.63
CA HIS A 40 18.28 -20.97 -16.19
C HIS A 40 18.14 -20.62 -17.67
N LYS A 41 18.12 -21.64 -18.53
CA LYS A 41 17.73 -21.48 -19.94
C LYS A 41 16.21 -21.53 -20.08
N GLU A 42 15.61 -20.38 -20.33
CA GLU A 42 14.16 -20.25 -20.52
C GLU A 42 13.69 -21.01 -21.78
N SER A 43 12.65 -21.85 -21.64
CA SER A 43 12.05 -22.56 -22.76
C SER A 43 11.23 -21.62 -23.66
N PHE A 44 11.05 -21.99 -24.93
CA PHE A 44 10.23 -21.24 -25.89
C PHE A 44 8.81 -20.98 -25.37
N PHE A 45 8.14 -22.00 -24.83
CA PHE A 45 6.80 -21.87 -24.24
C PHE A 45 6.74 -20.91 -23.04
N ASN A 46 7.80 -20.83 -22.22
CA ASN A 46 7.85 -19.89 -21.10
C ASN A 46 8.00 -18.43 -21.55
N LYS A 47 8.62 -18.19 -22.72
CA LYS A 47 8.72 -16.86 -23.34
C LYS A 47 7.40 -16.40 -23.94
N LEU A 48 6.57 -17.34 -24.41
CA LEU A 48 5.27 -17.09 -25.03
C LEU A 48 4.08 -17.12 -24.07
N LYS A 49 4.31 -17.14 -22.76
CA LYS A 49 3.20 -17.08 -21.78
C LYS A 49 2.31 -15.87 -22.08
N PRO A 50 0.99 -16.06 -22.33
CA PRO A 50 0.10 -14.96 -22.73
C PRO A 50 0.15 -13.77 -21.78
N MET A 51 0.23 -14.02 -20.47
CA MET A 51 0.28 -12.96 -19.47
C MET A 51 1.61 -12.18 -19.46
N LYS A 52 2.74 -12.77 -19.87
CA LYS A 52 3.98 -12.00 -20.09
C LYS A 52 3.83 -11.06 -21.27
N LEU A 53 3.22 -11.54 -22.36
CA LEU A 53 2.96 -10.74 -23.56
C LEU A 53 2.00 -9.59 -23.26
N ILE A 54 0.88 -9.87 -22.59
CA ILE A 54 -0.08 -8.86 -22.14
C ILE A 54 0.60 -7.85 -21.22
N SER A 55 1.36 -8.31 -20.22
CA SER A 55 2.10 -7.42 -19.31
C SER A 55 3.07 -6.51 -20.07
N LYS A 56 3.79 -7.04 -21.06
CA LYS A 56 4.71 -6.25 -21.90
C LYS A 56 3.98 -5.23 -22.76
N VAL A 57 2.83 -5.59 -23.35
CA VAL A 57 1.99 -4.69 -24.16
C VAL A 57 1.39 -3.61 -23.28
N THR A 58 0.72 -3.96 -22.19
CA THR A 58 0.14 -3.01 -21.24
C THR A 58 1.20 -2.10 -20.65
N GLY A 59 2.35 -2.65 -20.25
CA GLY A 59 3.49 -1.87 -19.75
C GLY A 59 4.06 -0.91 -20.80
N GLY A 60 4.07 -1.30 -22.08
CA GLY A 60 4.41 -0.42 -23.19
C GLY A 60 3.39 0.70 -23.43
N LEU A 61 2.10 0.43 -23.25
CA LEU A 61 1.02 1.42 -23.41
C LEU A 61 1.03 2.49 -22.30
N ILE A 62 1.40 2.11 -21.07
CA ILE A 62 1.51 3.04 -19.94
C ILE A 62 2.89 3.69 -19.83
N LYS A 63 3.84 3.32 -20.70
CA LYS A 63 5.18 3.91 -20.72
C LYS A 63 5.13 5.26 -21.43
N ALA A 64 5.48 6.32 -20.71
CA ALA A 64 5.69 7.64 -21.29
C ALA A 64 6.90 7.65 -22.24
N LYS A 65 6.97 8.66 -23.10
CA LYS A 65 8.17 8.89 -23.92
C LYS A 65 9.40 9.07 -23.01
N PRO A 66 10.60 8.69 -23.50
CA PRO A 66 11.86 9.01 -22.81
C PRO A 66 11.94 10.50 -22.47
N LYS A 67 12.52 10.81 -21.32
CA LYS A 67 12.71 12.17 -20.81
C LYS A 67 14.12 12.65 -21.11
N SER A 68 14.22 13.87 -21.64
CA SER A 68 15.48 14.60 -21.75
C SER A 68 15.86 15.26 -20.42
N ASP A 69 14.89 15.76 -19.65
CA ASP A 69 15.09 16.29 -18.30
C ASP A 69 14.94 15.18 -17.26
N LEU A 70 16.03 14.85 -16.56
CA LEU A 70 15.99 13.81 -15.52
C LEU A 70 15.23 14.27 -14.27
N ASN A 71 15.01 15.58 -14.07
CA ASN A 71 14.22 16.09 -12.95
C ASN A 71 12.74 15.71 -13.06
N ASP A 72 12.28 15.28 -14.23
CA ASP A 72 10.95 14.71 -14.47
C ASP A 72 10.85 13.21 -14.15
N VAL A 73 11.97 12.58 -13.79
CA VAL A 73 12.11 11.14 -13.53
C VAL A 73 12.21 10.87 -12.03
N ALA A 74 11.47 9.85 -11.59
CA ALA A 74 11.73 9.15 -10.33
C ALA A 74 12.53 7.87 -10.65
N LEU A 75 13.78 7.81 -10.21
CA LEU A 75 14.71 6.74 -10.56
C LEU A 75 14.75 5.70 -9.44
N ALA A 76 14.51 4.42 -9.73
CA ALA A 76 14.79 3.35 -8.77
C ALA A 76 16.05 2.59 -9.19
N VAL A 77 17.02 2.47 -8.29
CA VAL A 77 18.26 1.72 -8.49
C VAL A 77 18.31 0.59 -7.46
N GLY A 78 18.27 -0.64 -7.96
CA GLY A 78 18.34 -1.85 -7.16
C GLY A 78 19.69 -2.54 -7.30
N TYR A 79 20.23 -3.06 -6.20
CA TYR A 79 21.29 -4.06 -6.19
C TYR A 79 20.80 -5.26 -5.38
N ALA A 80 20.48 -6.34 -6.08
CA ALA A 80 20.11 -7.60 -5.47
C ALA A 80 21.30 -8.57 -5.42
N SER A 81 21.68 -9.01 -4.22
CA SER A 81 22.76 -9.97 -4.00
C SER A 81 22.19 -11.34 -3.63
N SER A 82 22.87 -12.40 -4.08
CA SER A 82 22.46 -13.78 -3.82
C SER A 82 21.06 -14.08 -4.38
N LEU A 83 20.90 -13.87 -5.69
CA LEU A 83 19.66 -14.01 -6.44
C LEU A 83 19.07 -15.42 -6.31
N ILE A 84 17.76 -15.49 -6.08
CA ILE A 84 17.03 -16.76 -6.05
C ILE A 84 16.99 -17.42 -7.44
N PRO A 85 16.65 -18.72 -7.54
CA PRO A 85 16.60 -19.42 -8.82
C PRO A 85 15.63 -18.77 -9.82
N LYS A 86 16.15 -18.37 -10.98
CA LYS A 86 15.35 -17.74 -12.06
C LYS A 86 14.16 -18.59 -12.53
N SER A 87 14.23 -19.92 -12.39
CA SER A 87 13.16 -20.86 -12.74
C SER A 87 11.90 -20.73 -11.86
N GLN A 88 12.02 -20.03 -10.73
CA GLN A 88 10.94 -19.77 -9.79
C GLN A 88 10.27 -18.41 -10.01
N LEU A 89 10.77 -17.58 -10.93
CA LEU A 89 10.26 -16.24 -11.20
C LEU A 89 10.00 -16.01 -12.69
N ASP A 90 8.84 -15.42 -12.98
CA ASP A 90 8.50 -14.90 -14.30
C ASP A 90 8.71 -13.38 -14.32
N PHE A 91 9.54 -12.91 -15.26
CA PHE A 91 9.70 -11.48 -15.53
C PHE A 91 9.14 -11.14 -16.91
N ALA A 92 8.58 -9.94 -17.04
CA ALA A 92 8.12 -9.41 -18.32
C ALA A 92 9.26 -8.74 -19.13
N THR A 93 10.35 -8.36 -18.45
CA THR A 93 11.55 -7.77 -19.05
C THR A 93 12.72 -8.77 -19.05
N LYS A 94 13.75 -8.50 -19.86
CA LYS A 94 14.94 -9.34 -19.92
C LYS A 94 15.73 -9.26 -18.61
N THR A 95 16.34 -10.37 -18.21
CA THR A 95 17.22 -10.44 -17.05
C THR A 95 18.57 -11.08 -17.43
N PRO A 96 19.37 -10.43 -18.31
CA PRO A 96 20.63 -10.99 -18.77
C PRO A 96 21.60 -11.19 -17.60
N GLY A 97 22.42 -12.26 -17.67
CA GLY A 97 23.40 -12.57 -16.64
C GLY A 97 22.84 -13.10 -15.31
N TRP A 98 21.53 -13.38 -15.22
CA TRP A 98 20.97 -13.96 -13.99
C TRP A 98 21.49 -15.37 -13.75
N GLU A 99 22.13 -15.58 -12.60
CA GLU A 99 22.51 -16.89 -12.08
C GLU A 99 22.04 -17.03 -10.62
N THR A 100 21.72 -18.27 -10.22
CA THR A 100 21.39 -18.57 -8.81
C THR A 100 22.59 -18.25 -7.91
N CYS A 101 22.35 -17.57 -6.78
CA CYS A 101 23.37 -17.01 -5.85
C CYS A 101 24.26 -15.90 -6.42
N GLY A 102 24.11 -15.55 -7.70
CA GLY A 102 24.78 -14.39 -8.28
C GLY A 102 24.16 -13.09 -7.80
N ASP A 103 24.59 -12.00 -8.42
CA ASP A 103 24.20 -10.65 -8.08
C ASP A 103 23.59 -9.98 -9.32
N GLY A 104 22.86 -8.88 -9.12
CA GLY A 104 22.34 -8.10 -10.22
C GLY A 104 21.99 -6.67 -9.86
N VAL A 105 22.24 -5.77 -10.80
CA VAL A 105 21.85 -4.36 -10.72
C VAL A 105 20.67 -4.12 -11.63
N SER A 106 19.66 -3.42 -11.11
CA SER A 106 18.47 -3.00 -11.84
C SER A 106 18.28 -1.50 -11.77
N VAL A 107 17.80 -0.92 -12.87
CA VAL A 107 17.45 0.50 -12.95
C VAL A 107 16.05 0.62 -13.56
N TYR A 108 15.16 1.33 -12.87
CA TYR A 108 13.79 1.56 -13.30
C TYR A 108 13.50 3.05 -13.38
N PHE A 109 12.86 3.47 -14.47
CA PHE A 109 12.44 4.84 -14.69
C PHE A 109 10.93 4.96 -14.50
N LEU A 110 10.52 5.76 -13.53
CA LEU A 110 9.13 6.10 -13.25
C LEU A 110 8.91 7.59 -13.53
N ASN A 111 7.68 7.95 -13.91
CA ASN A 111 7.32 9.35 -13.94
C ASN A 111 7.43 9.92 -12.52
N LYS A 112 8.06 11.10 -12.37
CA LYS A 112 8.03 11.81 -11.09
C LYS A 112 6.59 12.16 -10.73
N THR A 113 5.85 12.78 -11.64
CA THR A 113 4.44 13.12 -11.41
C THR A 113 3.51 12.15 -12.15
N GLY A 114 2.51 11.64 -11.44
CA GLY A 114 1.53 10.66 -11.92
C GLY A 114 1.98 9.21 -11.75
N ILE A 115 1.22 8.30 -12.36
CA ILE A 115 1.54 6.88 -12.42
C ILE A 115 2.08 6.58 -13.82
N GLY A 116 3.17 5.82 -13.91
CA GLY A 116 3.62 5.26 -15.18
C GLY A 116 5.13 5.04 -15.23
N LEU A 117 5.52 4.19 -16.17
CA LEU A 117 6.92 3.96 -16.50
C LEU A 117 7.38 5.06 -17.47
N THR A 118 8.67 5.39 -17.46
CA THR A 118 9.29 6.29 -18.44
C THR A 118 10.65 5.74 -18.84
N ASP A 119 11.55 6.57 -19.35
CA ASP A 119 12.93 6.23 -19.70
C ASP A 119 13.78 7.51 -19.76
N THR A 120 15.08 7.35 -19.96
CA THR A 120 15.95 8.43 -20.45
C THR A 120 16.14 8.31 -21.96
N ASP A 121 16.36 9.44 -22.64
CA ASP A 121 16.81 9.49 -24.03
C ASP A 121 18.35 9.40 -24.18
N GLY A 122 19.08 9.46 -23.07
CA GLY A 122 20.52 9.23 -23.02
C GLY A 122 20.88 7.78 -22.73
N GLU A 123 21.96 7.58 -21.95
CA GLU A 123 22.53 6.26 -21.69
C GLU A 123 22.40 5.87 -20.22
N VAL A 124 22.34 4.55 -19.99
CA VAL A 124 22.50 3.96 -18.67
C VAL A 124 23.73 3.07 -18.72
N LYS A 125 24.67 3.29 -17.80
CA LYS A 125 25.91 2.51 -17.69
C LYS A 125 26.05 1.92 -16.30
N LEU A 126 26.66 0.74 -16.24
CA LEU A 126 27.08 0.07 -15.01
C LEU A 126 28.59 -0.08 -15.05
N ASN A 127 29.30 0.53 -14.10
CA ASN A 127 30.77 0.56 -14.03
C ASN A 127 31.41 0.99 -15.36
N GLY A 128 30.84 2.02 -15.99
CA GLY A 128 31.29 2.54 -17.29
C GLY A 128 30.82 1.74 -18.52
N ALA A 129 30.32 0.52 -18.35
CA ALA A 129 29.79 -0.28 -19.45
C ALA A 129 28.32 0.04 -19.73
N LYS A 130 27.98 0.32 -20.99
CA LYS A 130 26.60 0.62 -21.41
C LYS A 130 25.67 -0.59 -21.21
N LEU A 131 24.53 -0.37 -20.57
CA LEU A 131 23.49 -1.36 -20.39
C LEU A 131 22.49 -1.34 -21.54
N GLU A 132 22.07 -2.53 -21.96
CA GLU A 132 20.93 -2.66 -22.87
C GLU A 132 19.59 -2.52 -22.13
N LYS A 133 18.58 -2.00 -22.84
CA LYS A 133 17.21 -1.94 -22.32
C LYS A 133 16.67 -3.35 -22.11
N ALA A 134 16.28 -3.66 -20.89
CA ALA A 134 15.60 -4.92 -20.55
C ALA A 134 14.14 -4.94 -21.03
N GLY A 135 13.51 -3.76 -21.13
CA GLY A 135 12.14 -3.56 -21.62
C GLY A 135 11.37 -2.57 -20.74
N MET A 136 10.31 -1.94 -21.25
CA MET A 136 9.41 -1.07 -20.48
C MET A 136 10.10 0.07 -19.68
N GLY A 137 11.28 0.53 -20.10
CA GLY A 137 12.02 1.55 -19.35
C GLY A 137 12.84 1.01 -18.17
N THR A 138 13.14 -0.29 -18.18
CA THR A 138 13.98 -0.93 -17.17
C THR A 138 15.28 -1.42 -17.79
N TYR A 139 16.30 -1.50 -16.95
CA TYR A 139 17.62 -2.06 -17.23
C TYR A 139 17.93 -3.10 -16.16
N PHE A 140 18.59 -4.18 -16.55
CA PHE A 140 19.04 -5.21 -15.62
C PHE A 140 20.32 -5.83 -16.15
N GLN A 141 21.30 -6.03 -15.27
CA GLN A 141 22.49 -6.82 -15.58
C GLN A 141 22.85 -7.66 -14.36
N GLY A 142 22.81 -8.98 -14.54
CA GLY A 142 23.32 -9.94 -13.57
C GLY A 142 24.81 -10.23 -13.77
N PHE A 143 25.46 -10.65 -12.71
CA PHE A 143 26.86 -11.06 -12.69
C PHE A 143 27.10 -12.04 -11.55
N SER A 144 28.25 -12.71 -11.60
CA SER A 144 28.60 -13.74 -10.64
C SER A 144 29.03 -13.18 -9.29
N ALA A 145 28.86 -13.97 -8.23
CA ALA A 145 29.09 -13.54 -6.86
C ALA A 145 30.54 -13.12 -6.56
N ASP A 146 31.51 -13.59 -7.34
CA ASP A 146 32.93 -13.17 -7.26
C ASP A 146 33.14 -11.70 -7.66
N LYS A 147 32.18 -11.09 -8.38
CA LYS A 147 32.20 -9.67 -8.76
C LYS A 147 31.42 -8.78 -7.81
N ARG A 148 30.96 -9.32 -6.68
CA ARG A 148 30.23 -8.58 -5.64
C ARG A 148 31.11 -7.47 -5.07
N GLY A 149 30.53 -6.30 -4.91
CA GLY A 149 31.22 -5.11 -4.44
C GLY A 149 30.47 -3.85 -4.87
N THR A 150 31.01 -2.68 -4.56
CA THR A 150 30.38 -1.40 -4.92
C THR A 150 30.18 -1.30 -6.43
N GLN A 151 28.95 -0.98 -6.84
CA GLN A 151 28.55 -0.77 -8.23
C GLN A 151 28.26 0.72 -8.46
N ILE A 152 28.64 1.20 -9.65
CA ILE A 152 28.44 2.60 -10.05
C ILE A 152 27.48 2.62 -11.23
N ILE A 153 26.32 3.23 -11.03
CA ILE A 153 25.33 3.46 -12.07
C ILE A 153 25.47 4.90 -12.56
N GLU A 154 25.66 5.08 -13.85
CA GLU A 154 25.62 6.37 -14.53
C GLU A 154 24.38 6.45 -15.41
N VAL A 155 23.58 7.50 -15.24
CA VAL A 155 22.44 7.81 -16.11
C VAL A 155 22.69 9.19 -16.72
N THR A 156 22.59 9.28 -18.04
CA THR A 156 22.66 10.55 -18.78
C THR A 156 21.39 10.78 -19.57
N SER A 157 21.19 12.00 -20.04
CA SER A 157 20.14 12.40 -20.99
C SER A 157 20.68 13.39 -22.03
N SER A 158 19.88 13.67 -23.05
CA SER A 158 20.26 14.53 -24.17
C SER A 158 20.39 16.01 -23.83
N ASN A 159 19.80 16.48 -22.71
CA ASN A 159 19.94 17.86 -22.23
C ASN A 159 21.25 18.10 -21.45
N GLY A 160 22.07 17.07 -21.25
CA GLY A 160 23.31 17.12 -20.49
C GLY A 160 23.20 16.71 -19.02
N ASP A 161 22.02 16.35 -18.53
CA ASP A 161 21.88 15.86 -17.15
C ASP A 161 22.68 14.57 -16.95
N LYS A 162 23.27 14.47 -15.77
CA LYS A 162 24.03 13.30 -15.34
C LYS A 162 23.74 12.98 -13.89
N VAL A 163 23.42 11.71 -13.64
CA VAL A 163 23.24 11.15 -12.29
C VAL A 163 24.23 10.02 -12.12
N LEU A 164 24.93 10.03 -10.98
CA LEU A 164 25.82 8.95 -10.54
C LEU A 164 25.27 8.38 -9.23
N VAL A 165 25.02 7.07 -9.20
CA VAL A 165 24.55 6.34 -8.02
C VAL A 165 25.55 5.24 -7.68
N ASN A 166 26.17 5.37 -6.52
CA ASN A 166 27.00 4.32 -5.93
C ASN A 166 26.13 3.44 -5.03
N ILE A 167 26.17 2.13 -5.23
CA ILE A 167 25.40 1.16 -4.46
C ILE A 167 26.24 -0.03 -4.04
N GLU A 168 26.13 -0.39 -2.76
CA GLU A 168 26.81 -1.52 -2.14
C GLU A 168 25.80 -2.63 -1.86
N PRO A 169 26.22 -3.90 -1.83
CA PRO A 169 25.34 -4.99 -1.45
C PRO A 169 24.94 -4.87 0.02
N ALA A 170 23.74 -5.32 0.37
CA ALA A 170 23.38 -5.45 1.78
C ALA A 170 24.26 -6.51 2.46
N LYS A 171 24.43 -6.41 3.79
CA LYS A 171 25.20 -7.42 4.54
C LYS A 171 24.62 -8.82 4.31
N PRO A 172 25.45 -9.87 4.30
CA PRO A 172 24.97 -11.24 4.11
C PRO A 172 24.17 -11.75 5.32
N LEU A 173 23.27 -12.70 5.06
CA LEU A 173 22.61 -13.53 6.06
C LEU A 173 22.46 -14.95 5.52
N GLU A 174 22.20 -15.91 6.41
CA GLU A 174 22.02 -17.32 6.05
C GLU A 174 20.86 -17.92 6.85
N ILE A 175 19.99 -18.69 6.18
CA ILE A 175 18.99 -19.55 6.80
C ILE A 175 19.69 -20.79 7.33
N ILE A 176 19.62 -21.01 8.64
CA ILE A 176 20.15 -22.20 9.31
C ILE A 176 19.11 -23.31 9.29
N SER A 177 17.88 -23.00 9.68
CA SER A 177 16.78 -23.96 9.69
C SER A 177 15.41 -23.31 9.51
N VAL A 178 14.45 -24.11 9.06
CA VAL A 178 13.03 -23.76 9.02
C VAL A 178 12.26 -24.84 9.75
N ASN A 179 11.53 -24.47 10.81
CA ASN A 179 10.83 -25.39 11.71
C ASN A 179 11.75 -26.50 12.27
N GLY A 180 13.01 -26.16 12.57
CA GLY A 180 14.01 -27.10 13.07
C GLY A 180 14.60 -28.03 12.01
N VAL A 181 14.16 -27.96 10.75
CA VAL A 181 14.76 -28.70 9.63
C VAL A 181 15.90 -27.85 9.06
N GLU A 182 17.12 -28.38 9.09
CA GLU A 182 18.31 -27.71 8.57
C GLU A 182 18.18 -27.39 7.07
N LYS A 183 18.82 -26.29 6.66
CA LYS A 183 18.92 -25.91 5.24
C LYS A 183 19.53 -27.04 4.41
N GLY A 184 18.84 -27.40 3.33
CA GLY A 184 19.17 -28.54 2.47
C GLY A 184 18.31 -29.79 2.73
N GLY A 185 17.61 -29.84 3.87
CA GLY A 185 16.59 -30.85 4.15
C GLY A 185 15.26 -30.62 3.39
N ASP A 186 14.34 -31.58 3.52
CA ASP A 186 12.99 -31.48 2.94
C ASP A 186 12.07 -30.64 3.82
N ILE A 187 12.09 -29.32 3.60
CA ILE A 187 11.29 -28.36 4.36
C ILE A 187 9.81 -28.43 3.92
N ILE A 188 8.93 -28.58 4.91
CA ILE A 188 7.48 -28.59 4.72
C ILE A 188 6.87 -27.46 5.55
N ILE A 189 6.09 -26.60 4.90
CA ILE A 189 5.37 -25.51 5.57
C ILE A 189 3.88 -25.80 5.48
N ASP A 190 3.26 -25.99 6.64
CA ASP A 190 1.81 -26.12 6.81
C ASP A 190 1.25 -24.77 7.22
N GLY A 191 0.42 -24.16 6.37
CA GLY A 191 -0.16 -22.83 6.63
C GLY A 191 -1.13 -22.76 7.80
N THR A 192 -1.39 -23.87 8.49
CA THR A 192 -2.18 -23.92 9.73
C THR A 192 -1.34 -23.75 10.99
N LYS A 193 0.00 -23.70 10.86
CA LYS A 193 0.96 -23.59 11.96
C LYS A 193 1.87 -22.38 11.74
N ASP A 194 2.40 -21.87 12.84
CA ASP A 194 3.43 -20.84 12.80
C ASP A 194 4.72 -21.43 12.21
N VAL A 195 5.52 -20.58 11.57
CA VAL A 195 6.83 -20.98 11.00
C VAL A 195 7.93 -20.29 11.76
N VAL A 196 8.92 -21.05 12.19
CA VAL A 196 10.12 -20.53 12.84
C VAL A 196 11.28 -20.62 11.87
N ILE A 197 11.98 -19.51 11.64
CA ILE A 197 13.20 -19.46 10.83
C ILE A 197 14.34 -19.02 11.74
N GLU A 198 15.39 -19.83 11.78
CA GLU A 198 16.65 -19.49 12.45
C GLU A 198 17.65 -19.03 11.40
N LEU A 199 18.30 -17.90 11.67
CA LEU A 199 19.23 -17.22 10.78
C LEU A 199 20.58 -17.06 11.45
N LYS A 200 21.63 -17.03 10.62
CA LYS A 200 22.94 -16.52 10.98
C LYS A 200 23.13 -15.15 10.35
N GLY A 201 23.55 -14.20 11.18
CA GLY A 201 23.82 -12.83 10.78
C GLY A 201 22.57 -12.07 10.32
N GLY A 202 21.37 -12.46 10.76
CA GLY A 202 20.12 -11.73 10.54
C GLY A 202 20.09 -10.37 11.26
N ASP A 203 20.81 -10.26 12.38
CA ASP A 203 21.04 -9.03 13.17
C ASP A 203 22.27 -8.22 12.75
N ALA A 204 22.99 -8.63 11.69
CA ALA A 204 24.25 -8.00 11.28
C ALA A 204 24.11 -6.53 10.85
N ASP A 205 22.90 -6.08 10.51
CA ASP A 205 22.60 -4.70 10.12
C ASP A 205 21.27 -4.25 10.78
N PRO A 206 21.33 -3.69 12.01
CA PRO A 206 20.15 -3.30 12.78
C PRO A 206 19.23 -2.27 12.10
N ASP A 207 19.80 -1.44 11.21
CA ASP A 207 19.07 -0.42 10.46
C ASP A 207 18.39 -0.97 9.19
N SER A 208 18.52 -2.27 8.93
CA SER A 208 17.90 -2.95 7.80
C SER A 208 16.61 -3.66 8.18
N GLU A 209 15.78 -3.92 7.18
CA GLU A 209 14.57 -4.73 7.31
C GLU A 209 14.84 -6.14 6.77
N LEU A 210 14.24 -7.15 7.39
CA LEU A 210 14.20 -8.51 6.86
C LEU A 210 12.81 -8.80 6.30
N PHE A 211 12.76 -9.36 5.10
CA PHE A 211 11.52 -9.82 4.50
C PHE A 211 11.56 -11.32 4.31
N VAL A 212 10.61 -12.02 4.91
CA VAL A 212 10.32 -13.39 4.52
C VAL A 212 9.39 -13.34 3.31
N GLU A 213 9.79 -14.02 2.25
CA GLU A 213 9.16 -13.98 0.95
C GLU A 213 8.86 -15.39 0.45
N MET A 214 7.85 -15.47 -0.40
CA MET A 214 7.43 -16.70 -1.06
C MET A 214 6.97 -16.42 -2.49
N ILE A 215 6.77 -17.47 -3.27
CA ILE A 215 6.30 -17.36 -4.65
C ILE A 215 4.79 -17.60 -4.73
N ILE A 216 4.07 -16.67 -5.35
CA ILE A 216 2.65 -16.79 -5.68
C ILE A 216 2.44 -16.89 -7.19
N SER A 217 1.25 -17.35 -7.58
CA SER A 217 0.81 -17.36 -8.97
C SER A 217 -0.16 -16.20 -9.24
N ALA A 218 0.31 -15.17 -9.93
CA ALA A 218 -0.48 -14.04 -10.38
C ALA A 218 -0.83 -14.24 -11.86
N MET A 219 -2.04 -14.69 -12.15
CA MET A 219 -2.49 -15.01 -13.53
C MET A 219 -1.49 -15.94 -14.25
N SER A 220 -1.07 -17.02 -13.59
CA SER A 220 -0.09 -17.99 -14.10
C SER A 220 1.37 -17.49 -14.21
N LEU A 221 1.65 -16.25 -13.80
CA LEU A 221 3.02 -15.76 -13.60
C LEU A 221 3.48 -16.07 -12.19
N LYS A 222 4.70 -16.61 -12.07
CA LYS A 222 5.35 -16.78 -10.76
C LYS A 222 5.96 -15.46 -10.30
N VAL A 223 5.49 -14.94 -9.17
CA VAL A 223 5.91 -13.64 -8.62
C VAL A 223 6.30 -13.80 -7.16
N GLN A 224 7.38 -13.15 -6.76
CA GLN A 224 7.81 -13.06 -5.36
C GLN A 224 6.94 -12.07 -4.60
N THR A 225 6.44 -12.45 -3.44
CA THR A 225 5.61 -11.60 -2.58
C THR A 225 6.14 -11.60 -1.15
N HIS A 226 5.99 -10.47 -0.45
CA HIS A 226 6.35 -10.38 0.95
C HIS A 226 5.29 -11.08 1.81
N LEU A 227 5.68 -12.20 2.43
CA LEU A 227 4.86 -12.92 3.40
C LEU A 227 4.88 -12.20 4.75
N TYR A 228 6.08 -11.85 5.24
CA TYR A 228 6.24 -11.28 6.58
C TYR A 228 7.46 -10.36 6.66
N PRO A 229 7.28 -9.04 6.88
CA PRO A 229 8.34 -8.13 7.31
C PRO A 229 8.76 -8.41 8.75
N SER A 230 10.05 -8.27 9.05
CA SER A 230 10.63 -8.45 10.38
C SER A 230 11.78 -7.45 10.58
N LYS A 231 12.08 -7.13 11.84
CA LYS A 231 13.30 -6.39 12.19
C LYS A 231 14.54 -7.25 11.90
N ALA A 232 15.72 -6.63 11.88
CA ALA A 232 16.98 -7.35 11.82
C ALA A 232 17.21 -8.21 13.08
N VAL A 233 16.89 -9.50 13.00
CA VAL A 233 17.00 -10.48 14.09
C VAL A 233 17.45 -11.84 13.56
N ASN A 234 18.04 -12.68 14.42
CA ASN A 234 18.44 -14.04 14.05
C ASN A 234 17.30 -15.06 14.11
N ARG A 235 16.15 -14.73 14.70
CA ARG A 235 15.02 -15.65 14.81
C ARG A 235 13.72 -14.98 14.43
N ILE A 236 13.08 -15.47 13.38
CA ILE A 236 11.81 -14.96 12.87
C ILE A 236 10.71 -15.97 13.14
N VAL A 237 9.62 -15.53 13.77
CA VAL A 237 8.39 -16.32 13.94
C VAL A 237 7.31 -15.72 13.06
N ILE A 238 6.87 -16.49 12.07
CA ILE A 238 5.80 -16.10 11.15
C ILE A 238 4.50 -16.70 11.69
N PRO A 239 3.55 -15.86 12.13
CA PRO A 239 2.26 -16.38 12.56
C PRO A 239 1.50 -16.96 11.36
N LYS A 240 0.81 -18.08 11.58
CA LYS A 240 0.01 -18.77 10.55
C LYS A 240 -0.96 -17.85 9.82
N GLU A 241 -1.46 -16.80 10.49
CA GLU A 241 -2.35 -15.81 9.91
C GLU A 241 -1.72 -15.05 8.73
N SER A 242 -0.38 -14.95 8.65
CA SER A 242 0.34 -14.30 7.56
C SER A 242 0.11 -14.98 6.21
N PHE A 243 -0.08 -16.31 6.19
CA PHE A 243 -0.31 -17.04 4.94
C PHE A 243 -1.67 -16.74 4.29
N LYS A 244 -2.59 -16.09 5.01
CA LYS A 244 -3.84 -15.54 4.48
C LYS A 244 -3.78 -14.01 4.32
N ASN A 245 -2.81 -13.35 4.94
CA ASN A 245 -2.69 -11.90 5.04
C ASN A 245 -1.25 -11.48 4.71
N PHE A 246 -0.92 -11.55 3.43
CA PHE A 246 0.35 -11.09 2.86
C PHE A 246 0.11 -10.04 1.79
N GLU A 247 1.17 -9.42 1.28
CA GLU A 247 1.12 -8.24 0.41
C GLU A 247 0.20 -8.37 -0.81
N ASN A 248 0.27 -9.50 -1.52
CA ASN A 248 -0.56 -9.77 -2.68
C ASN A 248 -1.66 -10.80 -2.40
N SER A 249 -2.01 -11.00 -1.12
CA SER A 249 -3.16 -11.82 -0.77
C SER A 249 -4.42 -11.24 -1.44
N PRO A 250 -5.29 -12.08 -2.04
CA PRO A 250 -5.38 -13.54 -1.84
C PRO A 250 -4.79 -14.41 -2.94
N LEU A 251 -3.75 -13.95 -3.65
CA LEU A 251 -3.19 -14.71 -4.76
C LEU A 251 -2.66 -16.09 -4.30
N PRO A 252 -2.84 -17.15 -5.10
CA PRO A 252 -2.51 -18.50 -4.68
C PRO A 252 -1.01 -18.74 -4.49
N ILE A 253 -0.64 -19.37 -3.37
CA ILE A 253 0.73 -19.81 -3.08
C ILE A 253 1.03 -21.10 -3.86
N ILE A 254 2.18 -21.14 -4.52
CA ILE A 254 2.59 -22.31 -5.31
C ILE A 254 2.94 -23.47 -4.38
N LYS A 255 2.53 -24.70 -4.73
CA LYS A 255 2.74 -25.89 -3.89
C LYS A 255 4.22 -26.23 -3.65
N LYS A 256 5.03 -26.32 -4.72
CA LYS A 256 6.49 -26.41 -4.62
C LYS A 256 7.03 -25.00 -4.77
N ASN A 257 7.68 -24.49 -3.74
CA ASN A 257 7.91 -23.07 -3.59
C ASN A 257 9.34 -22.79 -3.11
N THR A 258 9.70 -21.53 -3.07
CA THR A 258 10.96 -21.02 -2.55
C THR A 258 10.63 -20.06 -1.42
N LEU A 259 11.08 -20.39 -0.22
CA LEU A 259 11.11 -19.46 0.89
C LEU A 259 12.40 -18.68 0.76
N SER A 260 12.31 -17.36 0.80
CA SER A 260 13.50 -16.50 0.87
C SER A 260 13.42 -15.61 2.08
N VAL A 261 14.56 -15.37 2.72
CA VAL A 261 14.74 -14.29 3.68
C VAL A 261 15.66 -13.28 3.04
N THR A 262 15.16 -12.07 2.84
CA THR A 262 15.85 -11.00 2.15
C THR A 262 16.08 -9.85 3.10
N ARG A 263 17.35 -9.51 3.35
CA ARG A 263 17.71 -8.22 3.95
C ARG A 263 17.52 -7.12 2.91
N VAL A 264 16.93 -6.02 3.32
CA VAL A 264 16.74 -4.83 2.49
C VAL A 264 17.24 -3.61 3.22
N LYS A 265 18.07 -2.82 2.53
CA LYS A 265 18.41 -1.45 2.89
C LYS A 265 17.87 -0.52 1.83
N ASN A 266 16.97 0.39 2.23
CA ASN A 266 16.31 1.33 1.33
C ASN A 266 16.65 2.76 1.73
N GLU A 267 16.99 3.59 0.74
CA GLU A 267 17.36 4.99 0.94
C GLU A 267 16.72 5.85 -0.16
N MET A 268 16.27 7.05 0.22
CA MET A 268 15.77 8.06 -0.72
C MET A 268 16.82 9.15 -0.88
N LEU A 269 17.23 9.46 -2.11
CA LEU A 269 18.13 10.56 -2.42
C LEU A 269 17.37 11.70 -3.10
N TYR A 270 17.65 12.91 -2.63
CA TYR A 270 17.05 14.17 -3.08
C TYR A 270 18.12 15.12 -3.60
N ASN A 271 17.70 16.20 -4.26
CA ASN A 271 18.60 17.24 -4.79
C ASN A 271 19.66 16.69 -5.77
N THR A 272 19.24 15.74 -6.61
CA THR A 272 20.04 15.20 -7.71
C THR A 272 19.55 15.76 -9.04
N ALA A 273 20.24 15.48 -10.16
CA ALA A 273 19.69 15.78 -11.48
C ALA A 273 18.42 14.96 -11.77
N ALA A 274 18.28 13.76 -11.18
CA ALA A 274 16.99 13.07 -11.14
C ALA A 274 16.07 13.70 -10.10
N GLY A 275 14.77 13.70 -10.37
CA GLY A 275 13.78 14.32 -9.49
C GLY A 275 13.74 13.73 -8.08
N VAL A 276 13.91 12.42 -7.98
CA VAL A 276 14.18 11.68 -6.74
C VAL A 276 14.75 10.30 -7.10
N ILE A 277 15.61 9.74 -6.25
CA ILE A 277 16.16 8.39 -6.42
C ILE A 277 15.75 7.51 -5.25
N GLN A 278 15.17 6.34 -5.51
CA GLN A 278 15.04 5.25 -4.54
C GLN A 278 16.18 4.26 -4.76
N LYS A 279 17.05 4.11 -3.77
CA LYS A 279 18.17 3.17 -3.77
C LYS A 279 17.82 1.98 -2.88
N THR A 280 17.88 0.77 -3.42
CA THR A 280 17.55 -0.44 -2.67
C THR A 280 18.66 -1.48 -2.84
N ALA A 281 19.33 -1.82 -1.75
CA ALA A 281 20.30 -2.89 -1.70
C ALA A 281 19.71 -4.09 -0.97
N THR A 282 19.89 -5.29 -1.51
CA THR A 282 19.37 -6.52 -0.91
C THR A 282 20.39 -7.63 -0.87
N PHE A 283 20.20 -8.53 0.10
CA PHE A 283 20.88 -9.82 0.15
C PHE A 283 19.86 -10.88 0.54
N SER A 284 19.71 -11.90 -0.30
CA SER A 284 18.73 -12.96 -0.09
C SER A 284 19.42 -14.28 0.24
N ASP A 285 18.88 -15.01 1.20
CA ASP A 285 19.09 -16.45 1.28
C ASP A 285 17.76 -17.19 1.09
N PHE A 286 17.82 -18.42 0.60
CA PHE A 286 16.63 -19.13 0.17
C PHE A 286 16.73 -20.65 0.31
N VAL A 287 15.57 -21.27 0.48
CA VAL A 287 15.40 -22.71 0.57
C VAL A 287 14.12 -23.16 -0.16
N PRO A 288 14.14 -24.31 -0.85
CA PRO A 288 12.91 -24.87 -1.38
C PRO A 288 12.02 -25.38 -0.24
N PHE A 289 10.71 -25.26 -0.39
CA PHE A 289 9.76 -25.91 0.52
C PHE A 289 8.55 -26.48 -0.22
N LEU A 290 7.90 -27.44 0.43
CA LEU A 290 6.60 -27.96 0.03
C LEU A 290 5.51 -27.34 0.90
N ALA A 291 4.64 -26.53 0.30
CA ALA A 291 3.44 -26.02 0.96
C ALA A 291 2.43 -27.15 1.18
N LYS A 292 1.88 -27.24 2.38
CA LYS A 292 0.81 -28.16 2.80
C LYS A 292 -0.36 -27.40 3.42
N GLY A 293 -1.47 -28.13 3.60
CA GLY A 293 -2.70 -27.59 4.16
C GLY A 293 -3.41 -26.64 3.19
N ASP A 294 -4.18 -25.71 3.75
CA ASP A 294 -5.06 -24.82 3.00
C ASP A 294 -4.36 -23.80 2.10
N ILE A 295 -3.04 -23.66 2.23
CA ILE A 295 -2.22 -22.72 1.48
C ILE A 295 -1.65 -23.34 0.19
N ALA A 296 -1.76 -24.65 0.00
CA ALA A 296 -1.17 -25.34 -1.14
C ALA A 296 -2.02 -25.23 -2.40
N GLY A 297 -1.57 -24.45 -3.40
CA GLY A 297 -1.95 -24.66 -4.81
C GLY A 297 -3.42 -24.44 -5.19
N GLY A 298 -4.16 -23.57 -4.49
CA GLY A 298 -5.53 -23.24 -4.88
C GLY A 298 -5.62 -22.49 -6.22
N SER A 299 -6.75 -22.60 -6.91
CA SER A 299 -7.01 -21.78 -8.11
C SER A 299 -7.30 -20.33 -7.69
N LEU A 300 -7.00 -19.35 -8.57
CA LEU A 300 -7.39 -17.95 -8.37
C LEU A 300 -8.87 -17.83 -8.03
N ILE A 301 -9.73 -18.64 -8.63
CA ILE A 301 -11.18 -18.61 -8.39
C ILE A 301 -11.54 -19.24 -7.02
N GLY A 302 -10.97 -20.40 -6.70
CA GLY A 302 -11.22 -21.07 -5.40
C GLY A 302 -10.67 -20.29 -4.21
N ASN A 303 -9.50 -19.67 -4.38
CA ASN A 303 -8.89 -18.84 -3.34
C ASN A 303 -9.50 -17.45 -3.31
N SER A 304 -9.66 -16.73 -4.44
CA SER A 304 -10.20 -15.35 -4.48
C SER A 304 -11.66 -15.24 -4.03
N PHE A 305 -12.48 -16.29 -4.22
CA PHE A 305 -13.92 -16.28 -3.90
C PHE A 305 -14.32 -17.14 -2.70
N SER A 306 -13.41 -17.89 -2.07
CA SER A 306 -13.73 -18.62 -0.84
C SER A 306 -14.02 -17.64 0.30
N LYS A 307 -15.24 -17.71 0.84
CA LYS A 307 -15.67 -16.94 2.03
C LYS A 307 -14.82 -17.25 3.27
N ASP A 308 -14.18 -18.42 3.31
CA ASP A 308 -13.44 -18.92 4.47
C ASP A 308 -11.92 -18.71 4.37
N LYS A 309 -11.41 -18.40 3.16
CA LYS A 309 -9.97 -18.29 2.88
C LYS A 309 -9.47 -16.88 2.60
N ASN A 310 -10.37 -15.90 2.44
CA ASN A 310 -10.02 -14.52 2.10
C ASN A 310 -10.59 -13.44 3.00
N THR A 311 -9.68 -12.61 3.55
CA THR A 311 -9.60 -11.13 3.45
C THR A 311 -10.86 -10.25 3.43
N LYS A 312 -12.07 -10.73 3.73
CA LYS A 312 -13.23 -9.88 4.02
C LYS A 312 -13.16 -9.37 5.46
N ALA A 313 -12.06 -8.69 5.78
CA ALA A 313 -12.02 -7.75 6.89
C ALA A 313 -13.21 -6.77 6.78
N SER A 314 -13.49 -6.27 5.57
CA SER A 314 -14.58 -5.33 5.29
C SER A 314 -15.98 -5.78 5.71
N GLY A 315 -16.26 -7.09 5.77
CA GLY A 315 -17.56 -7.61 6.21
C GLY A 315 -17.81 -7.49 7.71
N LYS A 316 -16.74 -7.33 8.52
CA LYS A 316 -16.78 -7.22 9.99
C LYS A 316 -16.76 -5.79 10.50
N PHE A 317 -16.37 -4.84 9.66
CA PHE A 317 -16.33 -3.40 9.97
C PHE A 317 -17.50 -2.67 9.29
N LYS A 318 -18.70 -3.24 9.39
CA LYS A 318 -19.91 -2.70 8.73
C LYS A 318 -20.32 -1.32 9.26
N THR A 319 -21.27 -0.74 8.54
CA THR A 319 -21.85 0.58 8.81
C THR A 319 -22.33 0.73 10.25
N VAL A 320 -21.96 1.83 10.91
CA VAL A 320 -22.66 2.27 12.13
C VAL A 320 -23.87 3.06 11.67
N GLU A 321 -25.06 2.52 11.93
CA GLU A 321 -26.33 3.20 11.66
C GLU A 321 -26.72 4.02 12.90
N GLY A 322 -27.10 5.26 12.66
CA GLY A 322 -27.43 6.24 13.68
C GLY A 322 -27.76 7.56 12.99
N GLU A 323 -27.67 8.67 13.72
CA GLU A 323 -27.88 9.97 13.08
C GLU A 323 -26.86 10.27 11.98
N TYR A 324 -25.65 9.75 12.12
CA TYR A 324 -24.71 9.63 11.02
C TYR A 324 -24.62 8.18 10.55
N ASN A 325 -24.70 8.00 9.24
CA ASN A 325 -24.34 6.74 8.61
C ASN A 325 -22.83 6.72 8.41
N VAL A 326 -22.16 5.72 8.96
CA VAL A 326 -20.69 5.62 8.90
C VAL A 326 -20.26 4.40 8.13
N ASN A 327 -19.68 4.55 6.95
CA ASN A 327 -19.03 3.45 6.23
C ASN A 327 -17.56 3.34 6.65
N ILE A 328 -17.18 2.23 7.29
CA ILE A 328 -15.84 1.96 7.77
C ILE A 328 -15.11 1.02 6.81
N ASN A 329 -13.92 1.40 6.37
CA ASN A 329 -13.03 0.56 5.58
C ASN A 329 -11.74 0.29 6.36
N LYS A 330 -11.57 -0.97 6.77
CA LYS A 330 -10.30 -1.51 7.24
C LYS A 330 -9.93 -2.70 6.37
N GLY A 331 -8.81 -2.58 5.65
CA GLY A 331 -8.36 -3.59 4.71
C GLY A 331 -7.54 -4.71 5.35
N ASN A 332 -6.76 -5.40 4.53
CA ASN A 332 -5.98 -6.57 4.92
C ASN A 332 -5.05 -6.26 6.12
N PRO A 333 -5.04 -7.09 7.18
CA PRO A 333 -4.10 -7.01 8.29
C PRO A 333 -2.65 -6.81 7.87
N TYR A 334 -2.20 -7.30 6.71
CA TYR A 334 -0.84 -7.07 6.23
C TYR A 334 -0.50 -5.57 6.09
N THR A 335 -1.42 -4.76 5.54
CA THR A 335 -1.21 -3.32 5.26
C THR A 335 -1.90 -2.41 6.26
N HIS A 336 -2.69 -2.97 7.19
CA HIS A 336 -3.50 -2.22 8.14
C HIS A 336 -3.15 -2.62 9.57
N PRO A 337 -2.27 -1.87 10.25
CA PRO A 337 -1.92 -2.16 11.63
C PRO A 337 -3.13 -2.08 12.57
N PRO A 338 -3.07 -2.75 13.73
CA PRO A 338 -4.11 -2.65 14.76
C PRO A 338 -4.15 -1.23 15.35
N MET A 339 -5.33 -0.80 15.82
CA MET A 339 -5.57 0.55 16.34
C MET A 339 -4.73 0.90 17.58
N ASP A 340 -4.30 -0.10 18.35
CA ASP A 340 -3.46 0.09 19.54
C ASP A 340 -2.03 0.55 19.24
N LYS A 341 -1.58 0.43 17.99
CA LYS A 341 -0.32 1.01 17.51
C LYS A 341 -0.44 2.51 17.18
N MET A 342 -1.63 3.07 17.04
CA MET A 342 -1.84 4.49 16.70
C MET A 342 -1.83 5.37 17.96
N LYS A 343 -0.65 5.59 18.57
CA LYS A 343 -0.56 6.29 19.87
C LYS A 343 -0.14 7.75 19.76
N ASN A 344 0.79 8.07 18.88
CA ASN A 344 1.27 9.42 18.62
C ASN A 344 0.88 9.86 17.20
N VAL A 345 -0.05 10.80 17.05
CA VAL A 345 -0.56 11.20 15.73
C VAL A 345 -0.46 12.69 15.47
N GLY A 346 -0.30 13.05 14.21
CA GLY A 346 -0.53 14.41 13.71
C GLY A 346 -1.83 14.49 12.91
N VAL A 347 -2.43 15.68 12.84
CA VAL A 347 -3.54 15.97 11.92
C VAL A 347 -3.03 16.93 10.85
N SER A 348 -2.73 16.41 9.66
CA SER A 348 -2.12 17.22 8.57
C SER A 348 -3.13 17.92 7.68
N SER A 349 -4.38 17.49 7.70
CA SER A 349 -5.45 18.04 6.86
C SER A 349 -6.73 18.02 7.64
N PHE A 350 -7.33 19.18 7.87
CA PHE A 350 -8.68 19.30 8.40
C PHE A 350 -9.41 20.40 7.65
N VAL A 351 -10.04 20.03 6.53
CA VAL A 351 -10.57 20.97 5.56
C VAL A 351 -12.08 20.84 5.46
N VAL A 352 -12.79 21.96 5.58
CA VAL A 352 -14.21 22.07 5.29
C VAL A 352 -14.38 22.77 3.94
N ARG A 353 -15.19 22.18 3.07
CA ARG A 353 -15.59 22.74 1.79
C ARG A 353 -17.10 22.70 1.69
N GLY A 354 -17.72 23.68 1.05
CA GLY A 354 -19.17 23.67 0.92
C GLY A 354 -19.72 24.41 -0.29
N ASN A 355 -20.71 23.80 -0.94
CA ASN A 355 -21.56 24.47 -1.92
C ASN A 355 -22.73 25.11 -1.18
N LEU A 356 -22.74 26.44 -1.08
CA LEU A 356 -23.74 27.21 -0.32
C LEU A 356 -24.99 27.57 -1.14
N TYR A 357 -25.10 27.03 -2.34
CA TYR A 357 -26.15 27.35 -3.29
C TYR A 357 -26.68 26.10 -3.97
N LYS A 358 -27.99 26.06 -4.18
CA LYS A 358 -28.62 25.03 -5.01
C LYS A 358 -29.76 25.63 -5.82
N GLY A 359 -29.88 25.16 -7.06
CA GLY A 359 -30.97 25.48 -7.97
C GLY A 359 -31.69 24.21 -8.42
N LYS A 360 -33.02 24.25 -8.53
CA LYS A 360 -33.83 23.16 -9.10
C LYS A 360 -34.77 23.74 -10.14
N THR A 361 -34.75 23.17 -11.34
CA THR A 361 -35.69 23.52 -12.42
C THR A 361 -36.67 22.37 -12.59
N THR A 362 -37.95 22.65 -12.41
CA THR A 362 -39.03 21.68 -12.63
C THR A 362 -39.76 22.08 -13.92
N THR A 363 -39.96 21.13 -14.83
CA THR A 363 -40.71 21.36 -16.07
C THR A 363 -42.04 20.63 -15.97
N SER A 364 -43.15 21.33 -16.16
CA SER A 364 -44.48 20.73 -16.30
C SER A 364 -45.05 21.04 -17.68
N THR A 365 -45.74 20.07 -18.28
CA THR A 365 -46.35 20.20 -19.60
C THR A 365 -47.85 19.99 -19.48
N LYS A 366 -48.63 20.97 -19.90
CA LYS A 366 -50.09 20.86 -20.01
C LYS A 366 -50.47 20.85 -21.49
N THR A 367 -51.14 19.79 -21.93
CA THR A 367 -51.70 19.72 -23.29
C THR A 367 -53.18 20.05 -23.24
N THR A 368 -53.62 20.98 -24.08
CA THR A 368 -55.03 21.36 -24.21
C THR A 368 -55.45 21.14 -25.66
N TYR A 369 -56.62 20.52 -25.85
CA TYR A 369 -57.17 20.21 -27.18
C TYR A 369 -58.33 21.16 -27.49
N GLY A 370 -58.21 21.90 -28.59
CA GLY A 370 -59.27 22.70 -29.20
C GLY A 370 -59.72 22.10 -30.53
N PHE A 371 -60.74 22.67 -31.17
CA PHE A 371 -61.20 22.22 -32.48
C PHE A 371 -60.06 22.34 -33.51
N GLN A 372 -59.62 21.19 -34.05
CA GLN A 372 -58.47 21.03 -34.96
C GLN A 372 -57.10 21.56 -34.48
N THR A 373 -56.95 21.94 -33.21
CA THR A 373 -55.69 22.51 -32.69
C THR A 373 -55.25 21.84 -31.39
N LYS A 374 -53.99 21.43 -31.33
CA LYS A 374 -53.34 20.90 -30.12
C LYS A 374 -52.38 21.96 -29.59
N THR A 375 -52.66 22.51 -28.41
CA THR A 375 -51.76 23.46 -27.74
C THR A 375 -51.03 22.77 -26.60
N ILE A 376 -49.70 22.79 -26.64
CA ILE A 376 -48.84 22.25 -25.58
C ILE A 376 -48.19 23.43 -24.86
N THR A 377 -48.57 23.68 -23.61
CA THR A 377 -47.96 24.69 -22.75
C THR A 377 -46.91 24.02 -21.87
N THR A 378 -45.65 24.46 -21.98
CA THR A 378 -44.57 23.99 -21.13
C THR A 378 -44.20 25.07 -20.11
N THR A 379 -44.36 24.80 -18.82
CA THR A 379 -43.98 25.70 -17.73
C THR A 379 -42.68 25.21 -17.11
N LYS A 380 -41.67 26.08 -17.05
CA LYS A 380 -40.40 25.83 -16.34
C LYS A 380 -40.34 26.70 -15.08
N THR A 381 -40.35 26.08 -13.91
CA THR A 381 -40.18 26.77 -12.63
C THR A 381 -38.78 26.53 -12.11
N THR A 382 -38.01 27.59 -11.90
CA THR A 382 -36.65 27.51 -11.33
C THR A 382 -36.65 28.10 -9.93
N ILE A 383 -36.30 27.29 -8.93
CA ILE A 383 -36.09 27.74 -7.55
C ILE A 383 -34.58 27.78 -7.29
N LYS A 384 -34.12 28.90 -6.76
CA LYS A 384 -32.72 29.16 -6.39
C LYS A 384 -32.69 29.63 -4.94
N LYS A 385 -31.92 28.97 -4.09
CA LYS A 385 -31.75 29.34 -2.68
C LYS A 385 -30.27 29.29 -2.29
N TRP A 386 -29.94 30.09 -1.29
CA TRP A 386 -28.58 30.23 -0.75
C TRP A 386 -28.62 30.02 0.75
N PHE A 387 -27.54 29.46 1.28
CA PHE A 387 -27.26 29.51 2.69
C PHE A 387 -26.99 30.96 3.13
N PRO A 388 -27.33 31.36 4.37
CA PRO A 388 -27.02 32.70 4.86
C PRO A 388 -25.54 33.08 4.68
N LYS A 389 -25.29 34.31 4.23
CA LYS A 389 -23.93 34.81 4.08
C LYS A 389 -23.31 35.00 5.46
N LEU A 390 -22.15 34.36 5.68
CA LEU A 390 -21.34 34.49 6.88
C LEU A 390 -19.98 35.11 6.52
N THR A 391 -19.30 35.69 7.51
CA THR A 391 -17.96 36.28 7.33
C THR A 391 -16.90 35.17 7.26
N ASP A 392 -15.70 35.55 6.80
CA ASP A 392 -14.53 34.68 6.81
C ASP A 392 -14.21 34.17 8.21
N ASP A 393 -14.20 35.07 9.20
CA ASP A 393 -13.95 34.77 10.61
C ASP A 393 -14.94 33.75 11.19
N ASN A 394 -16.23 33.85 10.83
CA ASN A 394 -17.24 32.90 11.30
C ASN A 394 -16.96 31.49 10.79
N TRP A 395 -16.57 31.36 9.52
CA TRP A 395 -16.21 30.06 8.96
C TRP A 395 -14.91 29.55 9.58
N GLN A 396 -13.90 30.40 9.75
CA GLN A 396 -12.64 30.00 10.36
C GLN A 396 -12.84 29.54 11.82
N ALA A 397 -13.64 30.26 12.61
CA ALA A 397 -13.99 29.89 13.97
C ALA A 397 -14.72 28.54 14.02
N PHE A 398 -15.65 28.29 13.08
CA PHE A 398 -16.33 27.00 12.96
C PHE A 398 -15.35 25.86 12.68
N VAL A 399 -14.46 26.01 11.68
CA VAL A 399 -13.52 24.95 11.30
C VAL A 399 -12.52 24.67 12.43
N ASN A 400 -12.02 25.71 13.10
CA ASN A 400 -11.12 25.56 14.24
C ASN A 400 -11.81 24.87 15.42
N ASN A 401 -13.04 25.28 15.78
CA ASN A 401 -13.80 24.64 16.85
C ASN A 401 -14.06 23.16 16.56
N LEU A 402 -14.45 22.81 15.33
CA LEU A 402 -14.70 21.41 14.95
C LEU A 402 -13.41 20.58 15.00
N TYR A 403 -12.26 21.15 14.59
CA TYR A 403 -10.96 20.53 14.74
C TYR A 403 -10.62 20.27 16.21
N ASP A 404 -10.78 21.28 17.09
CA ASP A 404 -10.42 21.15 18.50
C ASP A 404 -11.25 20.10 19.20
N GLN A 405 -12.54 20.03 18.91
CA GLN A 405 -13.40 18.97 19.44
C GLN A 405 -13.02 17.58 18.90
N PHE A 406 -12.69 17.47 17.61
CA PHE A 406 -12.19 16.22 17.03
C PHE A 406 -10.86 15.78 17.67
N LYS A 407 -9.92 16.70 17.83
CA LYS A 407 -8.65 16.48 18.55
C LYS A 407 -8.91 16.03 19.98
N ASN A 408 -9.82 16.67 20.70
CA ASN A 408 -10.16 16.30 22.07
C ASN A 408 -10.78 14.89 22.16
N LYS A 409 -11.58 14.47 21.17
CA LYS A 409 -12.07 13.09 21.10
C LYS A 409 -10.92 12.09 20.91
N LEU A 410 -9.93 12.39 20.06
CA LEU A 410 -8.73 11.55 19.91
C LEU A 410 -7.95 11.43 21.23
N ILE A 411 -7.73 12.55 21.92
CA ILE A 411 -7.05 12.59 23.23
C ILE A 411 -7.83 11.77 24.26
N GLY A 412 -9.16 11.93 24.32
CA GLY A 412 -10.03 11.15 25.19
C GLY A 412 -9.99 9.63 24.92
N MET A 413 -9.58 9.21 23.71
CA MET A 413 -9.38 7.81 23.35
C MET A 413 -7.97 7.28 23.66
N GLY A 414 -7.11 8.08 24.31
CA GLY A 414 -5.76 7.72 24.71
C GLY A 414 -4.70 7.94 23.63
N VAL A 415 -4.98 8.78 22.63
CA VAL A 415 -4.04 9.13 21.56
C VAL A 415 -3.38 10.47 21.88
N ASN A 416 -2.05 10.53 21.83
CA ASN A 416 -1.32 11.80 21.84
C ASN A 416 -1.47 12.47 20.47
N VAL A 417 -1.95 13.72 20.45
CA VAL A 417 -2.11 14.50 19.21
C VAL A 417 -1.09 15.64 19.22
N VAL A 418 -0.11 15.55 18.31
CA VAL A 418 0.92 16.58 18.10
C VAL A 418 0.26 17.89 17.67
N SER A 419 0.88 19.01 18.03
CA SER A 419 0.35 20.33 17.71
C SER A 419 0.24 20.53 16.20
N VAL A 420 -0.79 21.27 15.76
CA VAL A 420 -0.96 21.57 14.34
C VAL A 420 0.23 22.37 13.81
N ASP A 421 0.75 23.31 14.60
CA ASP A 421 1.90 24.14 14.22
C ASP A 421 3.15 23.31 13.93
N ASP A 422 3.42 22.26 14.71
CA ASP A 422 4.57 21.38 14.46
C ASP A 422 4.40 20.61 13.14
N VAL A 423 3.17 20.17 12.84
CA VAL A 423 2.85 19.53 11.56
C VAL A 423 3.05 20.50 10.39
N LEU A 424 2.58 21.75 10.52
CA LEU A 424 2.70 22.77 9.48
C LEU A 424 4.16 23.20 9.24
N LYS A 425 5.02 23.14 10.26
CA LYS A 425 6.45 23.48 10.18
C LYS A 425 7.30 22.41 9.51
N THR A 426 6.78 21.20 9.31
CA THR A 426 7.54 20.13 8.63
C THR A 426 7.90 20.53 7.20
N LYS A 427 9.09 20.15 6.75
CA LYS A 427 9.57 20.42 5.38
C LYS A 427 8.63 19.81 4.35
N ALA A 428 8.11 18.62 4.63
CA ALA A 428 7.20 17.92 3.75
C ALA A 428 5.86 18.66 3.56
N TYR A 429 5.37 19.38 4.57
CA TYR A 429 4.10 20.10 4.52
C TYR A 429 4.08 21.21 3.48
N ALA A 430 5.21 21.91 3.31
CA ALA A 430 5.36 22.97 2.32
C ALA A 430 5.00 22.47 0.90
N GLY A 431 5.30 21.21 0.62
CA GLY A 431 5.00 20.55 -0.65
C GLY A 431 3.54 20.16 -0.88
N MET A 432 2.65 20.31 0.11
CA MET A 432 1.22 20.05 -0.05
C MET A 432 0.55 21.11 -0.92
N LYS A 433 -0.40 20.67 -1.75
CA LYS A 433 -1.21 21.59 -2.56
C LYS A 433 -2.02 22.51 -1.62
N PRO A 434 -1.93 23.84 -1.79
CA PRO A 434 -2.72 24.75 -0.99
C PRO A 434 -4.22 24.56 -1.28
N ILE A 435 -5.06 24.91 -0.32
CA ILE A 435 -6.49 25.16 -0.54
C ILE A 435 -6.67 26.57 -1.09
N THR A 436 -7.81 26.87 -1.71
CA THR A 436 -8.09 28.23 -2.19
C THR A 436 -8.32 29.20 -1.03
N ASP A 437 -8.64 28.69 0.15
CA ASP A 437 -8.88 29.45 1.38
C ASP A 437 -9.84 30.62 1.14
N THR A 438 -11.09 30.29 0.78
CA THR A 438 -12.03 31.26 0.23
C THR A 438 -13.40 31.13 0.86
N VAL A 439 -14.04 32.27 1.13
CA VAL A 439 -15.47 32.38 1.45
C VAL A 439 -16.14 33.30 0.43
N THR A 440 -17.08 32.75 -0.33
CA THR A 440 -17.93 33.48 -1.28
C THR A 440 -19.40 33.30 -0.93
N ALA A 441 -20.29 33.99 -1.65
CA ALA A 441 -21.74 33.80 -1.48
C ALA A 441 -22.23 32.39 -1.85
N THR A 442 -21.48 31.63 -2.65
CA THR A 442 -21.91 30.33 -3.19
C THR A 442 -21.01 29.16 -2.79
N PHE A 443 -19.85 29.44 -2.22
CA PHE A 443 -18.82 28.44 -1.99
C PHE A 443 -17.91 28.82 -0.82
N ILE A 444 -17.50 27.82 -0.04
CA ILE A 444 -16.48 27.94 1.00
C ILE A 444 -15.43 26.84 0.87
N GLU A 445 -14.18 27.16 1.18
CA GLU A 445 -13.11 26.20 1.45
C GLU A 445 -12.19 26.79 2.53
N LYS A 446 -12.14 26.14 3.69
CA LYS A 446 -11.36 26.58 4.87
C LYS A 446 -10.65 25.40 5.52
N GLY A 447 -9.42 25.65 5.96
CA GLY A 447 -8.60 24.70 6.72
C GLY A 447 -8.49 25.11 8.18
N ALA A 448 -8.60 24.15 9.10
CA ALA A 448 -8.37 24.44 10.52
C ALA A 448 -6.93 24.89 10.72
N TYR A 449 -6.74 26.02 11.40
CA TYR A 449 -5.41 26.57 11.70
C TYR A 449 -4.46 26.67 10.49
N GLY A 450 -5.00 26.89 9.28
CA GLY A 450 -4.19 26.97 8.05
C GLY A 450 -3.81 25.62 7.43
N THR A 451 -4.42 24.51 7.88
CA THR A 451 -4.19 23.20 7.26
C THR A 451 -4.65 23.16 5.80
N LYS A 452 -3.87 22.45 4.98
CA LYS A 452 -4.10 22.18 3.58
C LYS A 452 -4.76 20.82 3.40
N ARG A 453 -5.19 20.54 2.17
CA ARG A 453 -5.88 19.31 1.82
C ARG A 453 -4.91 18.19 1.48
N LEU A 454 -5.05 17.05 2.17
CA LEU A 454 -4.33 15.80 1.84
C LEU A 454 -5.23 14.78 1.12
N ILE A 455 -6.48 14.63 1.53
CA ILE A 455 -7.43 13.68 0.93
C ILE A 455 -8.19 14.36 -0.21
N LYS A 456 -7.96 13.91 -1.45
CA LYS A 456 -8.77 14.35 -2.59
C LYS A 456 -9.98 13.44 -2.80
N THR A 457 -11.13 14.05 -3.07
CA THR A 457 -12.44 13.38 -3.05
C THR A 457 -12.80 12.66 -4.36
N GLY A 458 -12.01 12.83 -5.43
CA GLY A 458 -12.20 12.19 -6.74
C GLY A 458 -10.98 11.40 -7.25
N THR A 459 -11.24 10.31 -7.98
CA THR A 459 -10.22 9.39 -8.53
C THR A 459 -9.27 10.07 -9.52
N ILE A 460 -9.77 11.01 -10.32
CA ILE A 460 -8.96 11.76 -11.30
C ILE A 460 -8.01 12.73 -10.58
N ASP A 461 -8.47 13.36 -9.51
CA ASP A 461 -7.65 14.29 -8.73
C ASP A 461 -6.56 13.57 -7.94
N TYR A 462 -6.82 12.33 -7.49
CA TYR A 462 -5.82 11.47 -6.88
C TYR A 462 -4.68 11.14 -7.87
N LEU A 463 -4.99 10.75 -9.10
CA LEU A 463 -3.98 10.39 -10.11
C LEU A 463 -3.10 11.58 -10.53
N LYS A 464 -3.66 12.79 -10.57
CA LYS A 464 -2.93 14.03 -10.90
C LYS A 464 -2.04 14.56 -9.77
N ASP A 465 -2.17 13.99 -8.58
CA ASP A 465 -1.53 14.47 -7.34
C ASP A 465 -0.40 13.59 -6.83
N ILE A 466 -0.36 12.33 -7.28
CA ILE A 466 0.78 11.44 -7.02
C ILE A 466 2.00 12.14 -7.61
N LYS A 467 2.94 12.56 -6.76
CA LYS A 467 4.18 13.21 -7.21
C LYS A 467 5.45 12.43 -6.97
N THR A 468 5.38 11.22 -6.39
CA THR A 468 5.88 10.00 -7.04
C THR A 468 5.11 8.74 -6.63
N THR A 469 5.35 7.64 -7.34
CA THR A 469 4.83 6.31 -6.97
C THR A 469 5.60 5.64 -5.83
N PHE A 470 6.72 6.19 -5.36
CA PHE A 470 7.48 5.67 -4.22
C PHE A 470 6.73 5.97 -2.91
N PRO A 471 6.29 4.96 -2.14
CA PRO A 471 5.60 5.20 -0.87
C PRO A 471 6.41 6.03 0.11
N ALA A 472 7.72 5.81 0.17
CA ALA A 472 8.66 6.54 1.02
C ALA A 472 8.74 8.04 0.69
N ASP A 473 8.36 8.43 -0.53
CA ASP A 473 8.45 9.81 -0.99
C ASP A 473 7.13 10.60 -0.82
N ARG A 474 6.06 9.92 -0.39
CA ARG A 474 4.75 10.55 -0.19
C ARG A 474 4.80 11.53 0.97
N THR A 475 4.06 12.64 0.85
CA THR A 475 4.00 13.67 1.88
C THR A 475 3.61 13.12 3.25
N ASN A 476 2.61 12.23 3.32
CA ASN A 476 2.16 11.66 4.59
C ASN A 476 3.27 10.87 5.29
N GLU A 477 4.06 10.08 4.55
CA GLU A 477 5.16 9.30 5.11
C GLU A 477 6.29 10.23 5.60
N LYS A 478 6.65 11.23 4.81
CA LYS A 478 7.70 12.18 5.20
C LYS A 478 7.36 12.93 6.48
N ILE A 479 6.10 13.36 6.65
CA ILE A 479 5.63 14.00 7.90
C ILE A 479 5.70 13.02 9.06
N ILE A 480 5.26 11.76 8.86
CA ILE A 480 5.33 10.69 9.86
C ILE A 480 6.78 10.49 10.33
N GLN A 481 7.74 10.44 9.41
CA GLN A 481 9.15 10.26 9.73
C GLN A 481 9.78 11.50 10.38
N GLU A 482 9.51 12.71 9.87
CA GLU A 482 10.08 13.96 10.37
C GLU A 482 9.65 14.27 11.81
N LEU A 483 8.43 13.86 12.19
CA LEU A 483 7.88 14.06 13.54
C LEU A 483 7.84 12.79 14.39
N ASN A 484 8.38 11.67 13.92
CA ASN A 484 8.35 10.37 14.59
C ASN A 484 6.93 9.99 15.10
N LEU A 485 5.97 10.04 14.19
CA LEU A 485 4.56 9.74 14.46
C LEU A 485 4.27 8.25 14.27
N ASP A 486 3.31 7.73 15.02
CA ASP A 486 2.70 6.43 14.74
C ASP A 486 1.63 6.54 13.64
N GLY A 487 1.10 7.73 13.39
CA GLY A 487 0.11 7.93 12.34
C GLY A 487 -0.15 9.38 11.97
N LEU A 488 -0.79 9.57 10.84
CA LEU A 488 -1.19 10.89 10.34
C LEU A 488 -2.66 10.84 9.93
N ILE A 489 -3.46 11.75 10.46
CA ILE A 489 -4.90 11.82 10.18
C ILE A 489 -5.16 12.95 9.19
N ALA A 490 -6.02 12.67 8.23
CA ALA A 490 -6.60 13.67 7.35
C ALA A 490 -8.13 13.58 7.37
N VAL A 491 -8.77 14.75 7.39
CA VAL A 491 -10.22 14.94 7.44
C VAL A 491 -10.61 15.93 6.35
N THR A 492 -11.61 15.56 5.56
CA THR A 492 -12.27 16.43 4.58
C THR A 492 -13.77 16.39 4.83
N ILE A 493 -14.39 17.55 5.00
CA ILE A 493 -15.83 17.69 5.22
C ILE A 493 -16.41 18.46 4.03
N ASP A 494 -17.19 17.78 3.19
CA ASP A 494 -17.95 18.40 2.11
C ASP A 494 -19.37 18.74 2.60
N LEU A 495 -19.78 20.00 2.45
CA LEU A 495 -21.09 20.52 2.86
C LEU A 495 -21.92 20.86 1.62
N ASP A 496 -23.05 20.19 1.45
CA ASP A 496 -23.95 20.45 0.32
C ASP A 496 -25.24 21.10 0.78
N PHE A 497 -25.54 22.29 0.26
CA PHE A 497 -26.78 22.99 0.55
C PHE A 497 -28.00 22.18 0.11
N ASP A 498 -28.97 22.07 1.02
CA ASP A 498 -30.20 21.34 0.79
C ASP A 498 -31.38 22.31 0.61
N LEU A 499 -32.13 22.17 -0.49
CA LEU A 499 -33.21 23.10 -0.85
C LEU A 499 -34.43 23.01 0.08
N GLU A 500 -34.65 21.83 0.67
CA GLU A 500 -35.84 21.53 1.47
C GLU A 500 -35.64 21.98 2.91
N SER A 501 -34.53 21.57 3.54
CA SER A 501 -34.19 21.94 4.91
C SER A 501 -33.53 23.31 5.03
N GLU A 502 -32.98 23.85 3.93
CA GLU A 502 -32.09 25.02 3.94
C GLU A 502 -30.83 24.82 4.82
N GLY A 503 -30.50 23.57 5.15
CA GLY A 503 -29.30 23.17 5.88
C GLY A 503 -28.13 22.82 4.96
N LEU A 504 -27.05 22.33 5.57
CA LEU A 504 -25.81 21.92 4.91
C LEU A 504 -25.54 20.45 5.18
N ASN A 505 -25.89 19.56 4.24
CA ASN A 505 -25.70 18.13 4.40
C ASN A 505 -24.20 17.81 4.41
N PRO A 506 -23.66 17.22 5.48
CA PRO A 506 -22.24 16.93 5.58
C PRO A 506 -21.92 15.53 5.03
N VAL A 507 -20.84 15.46 4.27
CA VAL A 507 -20.15 14.22 3.87
C VAL A 507 -18.71 14.32 4.36
N VAL A 508 -18.37 13.55 5.40
CA VAL A 508 -17.04 13.58 6.02
C VAL A 508 -16.23 12.38 5.57
N LYS A 509 -15.01 12.60 5.11
CA LYS A 509 -14.02 11.55 4.82
C LYS A 509 -12.86 11.67 5.79
N ILE A 510 -12.54 10.57 6.47
CA ILE A 510 -11.40 10.48 7.38
C ILE A 510 -10.48 9.35 6.90
N THR A 511 -9.18 9.64 6.81
CA THR A 511 -8.14 8.63 6.57
C THR A 511 -7.08 8.75 7.66
N ALA A 512 -6.76 7.62 8.30
CA ALA A 512 -5.63 7.52 9.22
C ALA A 512 -4.51 6.72 8.54
N PHE A 513 -3.46 7.41 8.12
CA PHE A 513 -2.24 6.82 7.57
C PHE A 513 -1.38 6.26 8.71
N SER A 514 -0.69 5.16 8.45
CA SER A 514 0.37 4.62 9.31
C SER A 514 1.72 4.76 8.60
N PRO A 515 2.85 4.53 9.29
CA PRO A 515 4.11 4.26 8.62
C PRO A 515 3.94 3.21 7.53
N ASN A 516 4.75 3.34 6.47
CA ASN A 516 4.80 2.34 5.40
C ASN A 516 5.09 0.94 5.98
N VAL A 517 4.42 -0.07 5.43
CA VAL A 517 4.61 -1.47 5.85
C VAL A 517 5.94 -2.01 5.31
N THR A 518 6.31 -1.54 4.13
CA THR A 518 7.55 -1.86 3.43
C THR A 518 7.95 -0.66 2.57
N TYR A 519 9.19 -0.60 2.09
CA TYR A 519 9.63 0.43 1.13
C TYR A 519 8.79 0.51 -0.17
N ARG A 520 8.01 -0.54 -0.48
CA ARG A 520 7.13 -0.64 -1.66
C ARG A 520 5.63 -0.62 -1.33
N MET A 521 5.24 -0.71 -0.05
CA MET A 521 3.83 -0.78 0.36
C MET A 521 3.46 0.27 1.41
N PRO A 522 2.53 1.19 1.09
CA PRO A 522 2.02 2.14 2.07
C PRO A 522 1.15 1.44 3.13
N GLY A 523 1.17 2.00 4.34
CA GLY A 523 0.31 1.57 5.43
C GLY A 523 -0.86 2.54 5.70
N LYS A 524 -1.96 2.01 6.21
CA LYS A 524 -3.08 2.82 6.73
C LYS A 524 -3.82 2.09 7.84
N TYR A 525 -4.25 2.79 8.89
CA TYR A 525 -5.07 2.19 9.95
C TYR A 525 -6.51 1.96 9.49
N PHE A 526 -7.14 2.97 8.88
CA PHE A 526 -8.52 2.92 8.41
C PHE A 526 -8.87 4.08 7.46
N GLU A 527 -9.99 3.92 6.77
CA GLU A 527 -10.73 5.00 6.12
C GLU A 527 -12.19 4.97 6.59
N MET A 528 -12.82 6.12 6.76
CA MET A 528 -14.22 6.23 7.14
C MET A 528 -14.92 7.30 6.30
N ASN A 529 -16.16 7.03 5.91
CA ASN A 529 -17.04 8.00 5.27
C ASN A 529 -18.30 8.17 6.11
N PHE A 530 -18.60 9.40 6.51
CA PHE A 530 -19.77 9.76 7.30
C PHE A 530 -20.73 10.56 6.43
N SER A 531 -22.03 10.33 6.57
CA SER A 531 -23.05 11.20 5.98
C SER A 531 -24.29 11.28 6.84
N THR A 532 -24.95 12.44 6.81
CA THR A 532 -26.28 12.64 7.40
C THR A 532 -27.07 13.67 6.61
N LYS A 533 -28.35 13.80 6.94
CA LYS A 533 -29.13 14.99 6.59
C LYS A 533 -28.95 16.04 7.67
N ALA A 534 -28.71 17.27 7.24
CA ALA A 534 -28.58 18.41 8.13
C ALA A 534 -29.89 18.71 8.87
N LYS A 535 -29.78 19.34 10.04
CA LYS A 535 -30.92 20.05 10.66
C LYS A 535 -31.25 21.26 9.79
N SER A 536 -32.53 21.64 9.74
CA SER A 536 -32.90 22.87 9.07
C SER A 536 -32.30 24.08 9.76
N LEU A 537 -32.10 25.18 9.01
CA LEU A 537 -31.63 26.44 9.58
C LEU A 537 -32.53 26.94 10.73
N LYS A 538 -33.84 26.65 10.64
CA LYS A 538 -34.84 27.01 11.66
C LYS A 538 -34.68 26.19 12.95
N GLU A 539 -34.40 24.89 12.83
CA GLU A 539 -34.24 23.97 13.97
C GLU A 539 -32.90 24.15 14.69
N ALA A 540 -31.88 24.66 14.01
CA ALA A 540 -30.58 24.97 14.61
C ALA A 540 -30.60 26.18 15.56
N GLY A 541 -31.73 26.91 15.61
CA GLY A 541 -31.93 28.14 16.38
C GLY A 541 -31.57 29.40 15.60
N LYS A 542 -32.24 30.53 15.88
CA LYS A 542 -31.90 31.83 15.29
C LYS A 542 -30.65 32.40 15.97
N TYR A 543 -29.72 32.93 15.18
CA TYR A 543 -28.55 33.67 15.64
C TYR A 543 -28.96 34.84 16.53
N ASN A 544 -28.56 34.84 17.80
CA ASN A 544 -28.48 36.07 18.60
C ASN A 544 -27.28 35.97 19.55
N SER A 545 -26.77 37.12 19.95
CA SER A 545 -25.57 37.29 20.79
C SER A 545 -25.65 36.60 22.17
N SER A 546 -26.81 36.03 22.54
CA SER A 546 -27.06 35.42 23.84
C SER A 546 -27.00 33.88 23.83
N VAL A 547 -26.91 33.21 22.67
CA VAL A 547 -27.02 31.74 22.53
C VAL A 547 -25.80 31.11 21.81
N GLY A 548 -24.85 31.93 21.34
CA GLY A 548 -23.63 31.52 20.63
C GLY A 548 -23.49 32.22 19.26
N GLY A 549 -22.26 32.30 18.73
CA GLY A 549 -21.99 32.92 17.43
C GLY A 549 -22.40 32.05 16.24
N PRO A 550 -22.33 32.58 15.01
CA PRO A 550 -22.76 31.87 13.80
C PRO A 550 -22.05 30.55 13.52
N GLU A 551 -20.83 30.39 14.03
CA GLU A 551 -20.04 29.15 14.01
C GLU A 551 -20.72 28.00 14.76
N GLN A 552 -21.37 28.28 15.90
CA GLN A 552 -22.09 27.27 16.68
C GLN A 552 -23.37 26.81 15.98
N ALA A 553 -23.99 27.69 15.19
CA ALA A 553 -25.16 27.30 14.41
C ALA A 553 -24.77 26.33 13.28
N ILE A 554 -23.68 26.59 12.55
CA ILE A 554 -23.19 25.65 11.52
C ILE A 554 -22.90 24.30 12.15
N PHE A 555 -22.21 24.29 13.29
CA PHE A 555 -21.93 23.07 14.05
C PHE A 555 -23.19 22.30 14.42
N LYS A 556 -24.26 22.98 14.86
CA LYS A 556 -25.57 22.35 15.11
C LYS A 556 -26.27 21.87 13.85
N ILE A 557 -26.23 22.63 12.75
CA ILE A 557 -26.84 22.29 11.45
C ILE A 557 -26.27 20.98 10.94
N ILE A 558 -24.94 20.84 10.98
CA ILE A 558 -24.26 19.62 10.55
C ILE A 558 -24.34 18.50 11.59
N LYS A 559 -25.04 18.68 12.72
CA LYS A 559 -25.11 17.70 13.81
C LYS A 559 -23.70 17.33 14.34
N GLY A 560 -22.89 18.34 14.66
CA GLY A 560 -21.47 18.20 14.98
C GLY A 560 -21.18 17.28 16.17
N GLU A 561 -21.97 17.34 17.24
CA GLU A 561 -21.84 16.41 18.38
C GLU A 561 -22.15 14.98 17.97
N GLU A 562 -23.20 14.79 17.17
CA GLU A 562 -23.61 13.48 16.66
C GLU A 562 -22.55 12.90 15.73
N PHE A 563 -21.86 13.73 14.93
CA PHE A 563 -20.69 13.32 14.15
C PHE A 563 -19.55 12.83 15.04
N LEU A 564 -19.17 13.61 16.06
CA LEU A 564 -18.06 13.27 16.95
C LEU A 564 -18.34 12.00 17.75
N ASN A 565 -19.59 11.80 18.18
CA ASN A 565 -20.02 10.58 18.84
C ASN A 565 -20.04 9.38 17.87
N ALA A 566 -20.51 9.57 16.64
CA ALA A 566 -20.46 8.53 15.61
C ALA A 566 -19.02 8.13 15.27
N PHE A 567 -18.07 9.08 15.25
CA PHE A 567 -16.65 8.79 15.08
C PHE A 567 -16.11 7.93 16.22
N GLN A 568 -16.41 8.28 17.48
CA GLN A 568 -16.00 7.48 18.63
C GLN A 568 -16.56 6.04 18.56
N LEU A 569 -17.85 5.89 18.26
CA LEU A 569 -18.48 4.58 18.07
C LEU A 569 -17.83 3.78 16.93
N ALA A 570 -17.50 4.43 15.82
CA ALA A 570 -16.81 3.79 14.70
C ALA A 570 -15.42 3.27 15.09
N ILE A 571 -14.68 4.00 15.93
CA ILE A 571 -13.40 3.54 16.48
C ILE A 571 -13.59 2.33 17.41
N GLU A 572 -14.65 2.30 18.22
CA GLU A 572 -14.96 1.14 19.07
C GLU A 572 -15.31 -0.10 18.24
N VAL A 573 -16.08 0.06 17.16
CA VAL A 573 -16.37 -1.00 16.19
C VAL A 573 -15.09 -1.53 15.55
N LEU A 574 -14.17 -0.65 15.16
CA LEU A 574 -12.85 -1.07 14.66
C LEU A 574 -12.08 -1.91 15.69
N LYS A 575 -11.95 -1.42 16.92
CA LYS A 575 -11.25 -2.14 18.00
C LYS A 575 -11.90 -3.50 18.29
N LYS A 576 -13.23 -3.60 18.25
CA LYS A 576 -13.95 -4.86 18.41
C LYS A 576 -13.66 -5.83 17.25
N GLY A 577 -13.74 -5.35 16.01
CA GLY A 577 -13.47 -6.18 14.84
C GLY A 577 -12.00 -6.66 14.75
N GLU A 578 -11.05 -5.87 15.27
CA GLU A 578 -9.65 -6.30 15.43
C GLU A 578 -9.50 -7.43 16.44
N LYS A 579 -10.20 -7.37 17.58
CA LYS A 579 -10.22 -8.46 18.56
C LYS A 579 -10.83 -9.75 17.99
N GLU A 580 -11.91 -9.64 17.23
CA GLU A 580 -12.54 -10.79 16.54
C GLU A 580 -11.70 -11.34 15.39
N ASN A 581 -10.75 -10.57 14.86
CA ASN A 581 -9.79 -11.00 13.86
C ASN A 581 -8.37 -10.87 14.40
N SER A 582 -7.96 -11.86 15.21
CA SER A 582 -6.65 -11.91 15.87
C SER A 582 -5.45 -11.74 14.94
N ALA A 583 -5.61 -11.89 13.61
CA ALA A 583 -4.57 -11.60 12.63
C ALA A 583 -4.02 -10.18 12.73
N TYR A 584 -4.85 -9.17 13.04
CA TYR A 584 -4.38 -7.79 13.21
C TYR A 584 -3.33 -7.65 14.31
N HIS A 585 -3.52 -8.30 15.46
CA HIS A 585 -2.54 -8.22 16.54
C HIS A 585 -1.38 -9.21 16.35
N LYS A 586 -1.65 -10.44 15.91
CA LYS A 586 -0.62 -11.49 15.77
C LYS A 586 0.43 -11.14 14.72
N ILE A 587 0.00 -10.66 13.56
CA ILE A 587 0.91 -10.32 12.45
C ILE A 587 1.81 -9.15 12.84
N TRP A 588 1.30 -8.20 13.63
CA TRP A 588 1.99 -6.97 13.99
C TRP A 588 2.75 -7.02 15.32
N LYS A 589 2.68 -8.14 16.05
CA LYS A 589 3.30 -8.30 17.37
C LYS A 589 4.82 -8.11 17.32
N ASP A 590 5.47 -8.82 16.40
CA ASP A 590 6.93 -8.85 16.26
C ASP A 590 7.42 -8.10 14.99
N ARG A 591 6.49 -7.36 14.34
CA ARG A 591 6.82 -6.40 13.29
C ARG A 591 7.36 -5.11 13.90
N MET A 592 8.03 -4.35 13.04
CA MET A 592 8.56 -3.00 13.25
C MET A 592 7.83 -2.20 14.33
#